data_AF-A0A8J5R2Q1-F1
#
_entry.id   AF-A0A8J5R2Q1-F1
#
_cell.length_a   1.000
_cell.length_b   1.000
_cell.length_c   1.000
_cell.angle_alpha   90.00
_cell.angle_beta   90.00
_cell.angle_gamma   90.00
#
_symmetry.space_group_name_H-M   'P 1'
#
loop_
_entity.id
_entity.type
_entity.pdbx_description
1 polymer ?
#
loop_
_entity_poly.entity_id
_entity_poly.type
_entity_poly.pdbx_seq_one_letter_code
_entity_poly.pdbx_strand_id
1 'polypeptide(L)'
;MDLCDVNKKLYAVTLVGNIVWLPSKFLSENIPAETSPVNNTVGERALSIRMQKLSVTCGGLINKSMTWCVEAKNLLCGVEFQISDIKKQYLLIKEAVTLMSQINEQVSFITNVHASLAKPMNRSTVQLICRMIEVQRTLETTVYTLGPMVAQAQSRGLQYLSYEILIILENARKGLVQKDQGYRREKLDALSLTCLSMKLINGPGSADRRLIVRCALSCVRQLADAFKDDEVIKLKQKLDDYDIIADLHANIAEACDYSVLLHHQSMIPAYLMLVTGKFLARTRINFIKIKRT
;
A
#
# COMPACT_ATOMS: atom_id res chain seq x y z
N MET A 1 14.53 -11.88 -14.18
CA MET A 1 14.16 -12.62 -12.96
C MET A 1 13.35 -13.82 -13.44
N ASP A 2 13.79 -15.04 -13.14
CA ASP A 2 13.12 -16.25 -13.62
C ASP A 2 11.79 -16.48 -12.88
N LEU A 3 10.77 -16.99 -13.58
CA LEU A 3 9.41 -17.22 -13.08
C LEU A 3 9.40 -18.19 -11.88
N CYS A 4 10.31 -19.17 -11.90
CA CYS A 4 10.53 -20.10 -10.81
C CYS A 4 11.09 -19.43 -9.54
N ASP A 5 11.94 -18.41 -9.69
CA ASP A 5 12.48 -17.67 -8.54
C ASP A 5 11.47 -16.69 -7.95
N VAL A 6 10.54 -16.19 -8.76
CA VAL A 6 9.39 -15.40 -8.28
C VAL A 6 8.44 -16.27 -7.44
N ASN A 7 8.15 -17.51 -7.89
CA ASN A 7 7.31 -18.46 -7.15
C ASN A 7 7.86 -18.80 -5.75
N LYS A 8 9.19 -18.88 -5.58
CA LYS A 8 9.80 -19.08 -4.25
C LYS A 8 9.59 -17.90 -3.30
N LYS A 9 9.40 -16.69 -3.83
CA LYS A 9 9.21 -15.45 -3.05
C LYS A 9 7.74 -15.13 -2.81
N LEU A 10 6.87 -15.49 -3.75
CA LEU A 10 5.43 -15.21 -3.73
C LEU A 10 4.68 -16.55 -3.79
N TYR A 11 4.34 -17.10 -2.63
CA TYR A 11 3.60 -18.36 -2.57
C TYR A 11 2.12 -18.21 -2.94
N ALA A 12 1.49 -17.13 -2.50
CA ALA A 12 0.06 -16.91 -2.64
C ALA A 12 -0.21 -15.44 -2.90
N VAL A 13 -1.06 -15.17 -3.88
CA VAL A 13 -1.57 -13.83 -4.19
C VAL A 13 -3.08 -13.87 -4.03
N THR A 14 -3.62 -13.03 -3.15
CA THR A 14 -5.07 -12.83 -3.08
C THR A 14 -5.50 -12.09 -4.34
N LEU A 15 -6.44 -12.68 -5.10
CA LEU A 15 -7.01 -12.04 -6.29
C LEU A 15 -8.17 -11.13 -5.88
N VAL A 16 -9.21 -11.72 -5.30
CA VAL A 16 -10.42 -11.04 -4.84
C VAL A 16 -10.98 -11.79 -3.64
N GLY A 17 -11.23 -11.10 -2.53
CA GLY A 17 -11.78 -11.69 -1.31
C GLY A 17 -10.97 -12.88 -0.80
N ASN A 18 -11.57 -14.08 -0.79
CA ASN A 18 -10.93 -15.33 -0.40
C ASN A 18 -10.32 -16.15 -1.55
N ILE A 19 -10.40 -15.64 -2.79
CA ILE A 19 -9.84 -16.33 -3.95
C ILE A 19 -8.33 -16.08 -3.99
N VAL A 20 -7.57 -17.17 -3.88
CA VAL A 20 -6.11 -17.15 -3.94
C VAL A 20 -5.63 -17.73 -5.24
N TRP A 21 -4.72 -17.01 -5.89
CA TRP A 21 -3.89 -17.58 -6.93
C TRP A 21 -2.59 -18.12 -6.34
N LEU A 22 -2.30 -19.39 -6.63
CA LEU A 22 -1.08 -20.08 -6.23
C LEU A 22 -0.21 -20.23 -7.47
N PRO A 23 0.93 -19.50 -7.58
CA PRO A 23 1.78 -19.61 -8.75
C PRO A 23 2.29 -21.03 -8.95
N SER A 24 2.59 -21.76 -7.87
CA SER A 24 2.98 -23.18 -7.92
C SER A 24 1.97 -24.05 -8.68
N LYS A 25 0.67 -23.88 -8.39
CA LYS A 25 -0.41 -24.62 -9.04
C LYS A 25 -0.50 -24.27 -10.53
N PHE A 26 -0.42 -22.97 -10.85
CA PHE A 26 -0.42 -22.51 -12.23
C PHE A 26 0.76 -23.09 -13.03
N LEU A 27 1.96 -23.06 -12.46
CA LEU A 27 3.15 -23.60 -13.12
C LEU A 27 3.05 -25.12 -13.30
N SER A 28 2.55 -25.88 -12.32
CA SER A 28 2.37 -27.33 -12.47
C SER A 28 1.36 -27.71 -13.56
N GLU A 29 0.36 -26.85 -13.80
CA GLU A 29 -0.69 -27.10 -14.80
C GLU A 29 -0.26 -26.68 -16.22
N ASN A 30 0.68 -25.73 -16.34
CA ASN A 30 1.00 -25.09 -17.62
C ASN A 30 2.46 -25.27 -18.08
N ILE A 31 3.35 -25.80 -17.23
CA ILE A 31 4.77 -26.01 -17.54
C ILE A 31 5.10 -27.51 -17.45
N PRO A 32 5.82 -28.09 -18.42
CA PRO A 32 6.26 -29.48 -18.38
C PRO A 32 7.06 -29.80 -17.10
N ALA A 33 6.72 -30.90 -16.42
CA ALA A 33 7.29 -31.29 -15.12
C ALA A 33 8.82 -31.40 -15.11
N GLU A 34 9.43 -31.65 -16.27
CA GLU A 34 10.88 -31.76 -16.49
C GLU A 34 11.62 -30.42 -16.30
N THR A 35 10.89 -29.30 -16.34
CA THR A 35 11.47 -27.94 -16.27
C THR A 35 11.17 -27.20 -14.96
N SER A 36 10.29 -27.74 -14.11
CA SER A 36 9.99 -27.14 -12.80
C SER A 36 9.45 -28.19 -11.80
N PRO A 37 10.28 -28.72 -10.88
CA PRO A 37 9.77 -29.54 -9.79
C PRO A 37 9.00 -28.63 -8.82
N VAL A 38 7.67 -28.55 -9.01
CA VAL A 38 6.79 -27.79 -8.13
C VAL A 38 6.74 -28.48 -6.77
N ASN A 39 7.27 -27.79 -5.75
CA ASN A 39 7.34 -28.32 -4.41
C ASN A 39 6.06 -27.97 -3.61
N ASN A 40 5.24 -28.97 -3.30
CA ASN A 40 3.98 -28.80 -2.57
C ASN A 40 4.15 -28.27 -1.12
N THR A 41 5.36 -28.28 -0.56
CA THR A 41 5.62 -27.78 0.81
C THR A 41 5.95 -26.29 0.87
N VAL A 42 6.05 -25.58 -0.26
CA VAL A 42 6.37 -24.14 -0.29
C VAL A 42 5.33 -23.33 0.48
N GLY A 43 4.06 -23.71 0.40
CA GLY A 43 2.98 -23.04 1.11
C GLY A 43 3.05 -23.16 2.61
N GLU A 44 3.29 -24.36 3.09
CA GLU A 44 3.43 -24.63 4.51
C GLU A 44 4.65 -23.90 5.08
N ARG A 45 5.76 -23.88 4.34
CA ARG A 45 6.95 -23.11 4.72
C ARG A 45 6.69 -21.62 4.75
N ALA A 46 6.04 -21.07 3.72
CA ALA A 46 5.69 -19.65 3.67
C ALA A 46 4.77 -19.24 4.82
N LEU A 47 3.73 -20.04 5.10
CA LEU A 47 2.85 -19.85 6.24
C LEU A 47 3.63 -19.93 7.56
N SER A 48 4.46 -20.96 7.74
CA SER A 48 5.26 -21.14 8.96
C SER A 48 6.18 -19.95 9.22
N ILE A 49 6.88 -19.43 8.20
CA ILE A 49 7.77 -18.27 8.32
C ILE A 49 6.98 -17.02 8.74
N ARG A 50 5.82 -16.77 8.12
CA ARG A 50 4.97 -15.63 8.47
C ARG A 50 4.39 -15.78 9.88
N MET A 51 3.98 -16.98 10.26
CA MET A 51 3.46 -17.28 11.60
C MET A 51 4.49 -17.08 12.71
N GLN A 52 5.75 -17.46 12.49
CA GLN A 52 6.84 -17.23 13.46
C GLN A 52 7.06 -15.74 13.75
N LYS A 53 6.85 -14.87 12.76
CA LYS A 53 7.05 -13.42 12.89
C LYS A 53 5.76 -12.66 13.20
N LEU A 54 4.60 -13.32 13.18
CA LEU A 54 3.29 -12.66 13.23
C LEU A 54 3.13 -11.75 14.46
N SER A 55 3.49 -12.23 15.65
CA SER A 55 3.35 -11.42 16.86
C SER A 55 4.21 -10.15 16.83
N VAL A 56 5.44 -10.25 16.31
CA VAL A 56 6.36 -9.11 16.18
C VAL A 56 5.86 -8.13 15.12
N THR A 57 5.45 -8.65 13.95
CA THR A 57 4.87 -7.85 12.88
C THR A 57 3.61 -7.13 13.34
N CYS A 58 2.69 -7.83 14.01
CA CYS A 58 1.48 -7.25 14.58
C CYS A 58 1.82 -6.12 15.57
N GLY A 59 2.71 -6.36 16.53
CA GLY A 59 3.14 -5.33 17.48
C GLY A 59 3.79 -4.12 16.81
N GLY A 60 4.64 -4.35 15.80
CA GLY A 60 5.28 -3.28 15.03
C GLY A 60 4.28 -2.44 14.24
N LEU A 61 3.30 -3.06 13.58
CA LEU A 61 2.25 -2.36 12.83
C LEU A 61 1.35 -1.55 13.78
N ILE A 62 0.98 -2.11 14.93
CA ILE A 62 0.20 -1.40 15.95
C ILE A 62 0.96 -0.15 16.41
N ASN A 63 2.23 -0.30 16.80
CA ASN A 63 3.03 0.82 17.29
C ASN A 63 3.16 1.93 16.24
N LYS A 64 3.52 1.58 14.99
CA LYS A 64 3.61 2.55 13.90
C LYS A 64 2.28 3.27 13.63
N SER A 65 1.17 2.53 13.67
CA SER A 65 -0.16 3.10 13.44
C SER A 65 -0.56 4.09 14.54
N MET A 66 -0.23 3.77 15.80
CA MET A 66 -0.50 4.68 16.92
C MET A 66 0.38 5.93 16.86
N THR A 67 1.66 5.77 16.54
CA THR A 67 2.58 6.91 16.30
C THR A 67 2.04 7.80 15.19
N TRP A 68 1.64 7.21 14.06
CA TRP A 68 1.04 7.93 12.95
C TRP A 68 -0.20 8.72 13.37
N CYS A 69 -1.10 8.14 14.17
CA CYS A 69 -2.31 8.84 14.65
C CYS A 69 -1.97 10.10 15.46
N VAL A 70 -0.92 10.06 16.27
CA VAL A 70 -0.46 11.20 17.07
C VAL A 70 0.19 12.25 16.17
N GLU A 71 1.09 11.82 15.28
CA GLU A 71 1.76 12.71 14.32
C GLU A 71 0.78 13.41 13.38
N ALA A 72 -0.25 12.70 12.90
CA ALA A 72 -1.30 13.26 12.07
C ALA A 72 -2.09 14.36 12.77
N LYS A 73 -2.46 14.15 14.03
CA LYS A 73 -3.12 15.21 14.81
C LYS A 73 -2.21 16.42 14.99
N ASN A 74 -0.93 16.21 15.28
CA ASN A 74 0.00 17.32 15.52
C ASN A 74 0.33 18.11 14.24
N LEU A 75 0.63 17.41 13.14
CA LEU A 75 1.10 18.03 11.89
C LEU A 75 -0.04 18.60 11.04
N LEU A 76 -1.23 17.99 11.07
CA LEU A 76 -2.37 18.43 10.26
C LEU A 76 -3.27 19.43 10.98
N CYS A 77 -3.32 19.41 12.33
CA CYS A 77 -4.11 20.36 13.12
C CYS A 77 -3.29 21.50 13.73
N GLY A 78 -2.00 21.62 13.38
CA GLY A 78 -1.14 22.70 13.86
C GLY A 78 -1.70 24.08 13.51
N VAL A 79 -1.54 25.04 14.41
CA VAL A 79 -2.10 26.40 14.29
C VAL A 79 -1.36 27.25 13.24
N GLU A 80 -0.07 26.98 13.03
CA GLU A 80 0.77 27.69 12.06
C GLU A 80 1.20 26.77 10.92
N PHE A 81 0.81 27.13 9.70
CA PHE A 81 1.25 26.44 8.50
C PHE A 81 2.59 26.99 8.01
N GLN A 82 3.57 26.11 7.80
CA GLN A 82 4.83 26.44 7.13
C GLN A 82 4.95 25.72 5.79
N ILE A 83 5.47 26.40 4.76
CA ILE A 83 5.71 25.81 3.43
C ILE A 83 6.64 24.59 3.52
N SER A 84 7.60 24.63 4.44
CA SER A 84 8.52 23.52 4.77
C SER A 84 7.80 22.24 5.20
N ASP A 85 6.56 22.34 5.69
CA ASP A 85 5.80 21.19 6.16
C ASP A 85 4.99 20.49 5.08
N ILE A 86 4.78 21.11 3.89
CA ILE A 86 4.01 20.48 2.80
C ILE A 86 4.58 19.10 2.47
N LYS A 87 5.92 18.99 2.42
CA LYS A 87 6.59 17.71 2.16
C LYS A 87 6.31 16.68 3.24
N LYS A 88 6.35 17.09 4.52
CA LYS A 88 6.07 16.19 5.65
C LYS A 88 4.61 15.76 5.64
N GLN A 89 3.70 16.67 5.33
CA GLN A 89 2.26 16.41 5.29
C GLN A 89 1.88 15.35 4.24
N TYR A 90 2.33 15.48 2.98
CA TYR A 90 1.98 14.46 1.98
C TYR A 90 2.69 13.12 2.27
N LEU A 91 3.92 13.14 2.80
CA LEU A 91 4.61 11.91 3.20
C LEU A 91 3.87 11.18 4.32
N LEU A 92 3.35 11.93 5.29
CA LEU A 92 2.52 11.39 6.35
C LEU A 92 1.21 10.79 5.80
N ILE A 93 0.56 11.45 4.84
CA ILE A 93 -0.63 10.91 4.16
C ILE A 93 -0.30 9.61 3.42
N LYS A 94 0.81 9.58 2.67
CA LYS A 94 1.29 8.38 1.98
C LYS A 94 1.61 7.24 2.95
N GLU A 95 2.17 7.55 4.11
CA GLU A 95 2.45 6.58 5.16
C GLU A 95 1.16 5.92 5.67
N ALA A 96 0.07 6.67 5.81
CA ALA A 96 -1.24 6.13 6.20
C ALA A 96 -1.69 5.01 5.25
N VAL A 97 -1.67 5.29 3.94
CA VAL A 97 -2.01 4.34 2.89
C VAL A 97 -1.10 3.11 2.96
N THR A 98 0.20 3.32 3.18
CA THR A 98 1.18 2.25 3.28
C THR A 98 0.91 1.35 4.49
N LEU A 99 0.61 1.92 5.66
CA LEU A 99 0.30 1.17 6.88
C LEU A 99 -0.99 0.36 6.73
N MET A 100 -2.06 0.97 6.21
CA MET A 100 -3.32 0.28 5.94
C MET A 100 -3.14 -0.88 4.96
N SER A 101 -2.40 -0.65 3.87
CA SER A 101 -2.11 -1.68 2.86
C SER A 101 -1.28 -2.83 3.43
N GLN A 102 -0.28 -2.52 4.26
CA GLN A 102 0.53 -3.55 4.94
C GLN A 102 -0.32 -4.39 5.89
N ILE A 103 -1.22 -3.77 6.65
CA ILE A 103 -2.15 -4.50 7.53
C ILE A 103 -3.04 -5.41 6.69
N ASN A 104 -3.65 -4.89 5.62
CA ASN A 104 -4.50 -5.67 4.72
C ASN A 104 -3.74 -6.87 4.12
N GLU A 105 -2.52 -6.66 3.63
CA GLU A 105 -1.67 -7.74 3.11
C GLU A 105 -1.45 -8.84 4.15
N GLN A 106 -1.08 -8.48 5.40
CA GLN A 106 -0.87 -9.49 6.45
C GLN A 106 -2.17 -10.27 6.75
N VAL A 107 -3.28 -9.56 6.92
CA VAL A 107 -4.59 -10.15 7.24
C VAL A 107 -5.03 -11.09 6.12
N SER A 108 -5.05 -10.59 4.88
CA SER A 108 -5.47 -11.33 3.70
C SER A 108 -4.56 -12.52 3.42
N PHE A 109 -3.24 -12.35 3.50
CA PHE A 109 -2.30 -13.46 3.28
C PHE A 109 -2.52 -14.59 4.29
N ILE A 110 -2.55 -14.28 5.59
CA ILE A 110 -2.64 -15.32 6.63
C ILE A 110 -3.97 -16.05 6.55
N THR A 111 -5.08 -15.32 6.49
CA THR A 111 -6.42 -15.91 6.44
C THR A 111 -6.61 -16.79 5.20
N ASN A 112 -6.23 -16.28 4.03
CA ASN A 112 -6.43 -16.99 2.78
C ASN A 112 -5.46 -18.17 2.58
N VAL A 113 -4.21 -18.08 3.08
CA VAL A 113 -3.28 -19.23 3.06
C VAL A 113 -3.73 -20.33 4.02
N HIS A 114 -4.24 -19.99 5.21
CA HIS A 114 -4.85 -20.98 6.11
C HIS A 114 -6.04 -21.70 5.44
N ALA A 115 -6.91 -20.95 4.76
CA ALA A 115 -8.04 -21.52 4.04
C ALA A 115 -7.62 -22.41 2.86
N SER A 116 -6.70 -21.94 2.01
CA SER A 116 -6.23 -22.71 0.85
C SER A 116 -5.50 -24.00 1.22
N LEU A 117 -4.79 -24.02 2.36
CA LEU A 117 -4.12 -25.21 2.90
C LEU A 117 -5.05 -26.08 3.77
N ALA A 118 -6.30 -25.70 3.95
CA ALA A 118 -7.25 -26.33 4.88
C ALA A 118 -6.68 -26.50 6.31
N LYS A 119 -5.87 -25.54 6.77
CA LYS A 119 -5.25 -25.57 8.11
C LYS A 119 -5.99 -24.65 9.06
N PRO A 120 -6.50 -25.14 10.20
CA PRO A 120 -7.20 -24.30 11.16
C PRO A 120 -6.24 -23.27 11.78
N MET A 121 -6.75 -22.05 11.99
CA MET A 121 -6.06 -21.03 12.78
C MET A 121 -6.25 -21.31 14.28
N ASN A 122 -5.20 -21.15 15.07
CA ASN A 122 -5.32 -21.20 16.52
C ASN A 122 -5.88 -19.86 17.08
N ARG A 123 -6.30 -19.88 18.35
CA ARG A 123 -6.91 -18.71 19.00
C ARG A 123 -6.01 -17.48 19.04
N SER A 124 -4.70 -17.66 19.25
CA SER A 124 -3.76 -16.54 19.29
C SER A 124 -3.60 -15.88 17.92
N THR A 125 -3.59 -16.67 16.85
CA THR A 125 -3.55 -16.17 15.46
C THR A 125 -4.78 -15.34 15.15
N VAL A 126 -5.98 -15.85 15.44
CA VAL A 126 -7.23 -15.10 15.27
C VAL A 126 -7.20 -13.79 16.06
N GLN A 127 -6.71 -13.82 17.30
CA GLN A 127 -6.60 -12.61 18.12
C GLN A 127 -5.66 -11.57 17.50
N LEU A 128 -4.50 -11.98 16.97
CA LEU A 128 -3.55 -11.05 16.34
C LEU A 128 -4.13 -10.45 15.05
N ILE A 129 -4.81 -11.25 14.23
CA ILE A 129 -5.49 -10.78 13.02
C ILE A 129 -6.56 -9.76 13.35
N CYS A 130 -7.47 -10.06 14.29
CA CYS A 130 -8.53 -9.14 14.68
C CYS A 130 -7.97 -7.83 15.27
N ARG A 131 -6.88 -7.88 16.04
CA ARG A 131 -6.20 -6.66 16.53
C ARG A 131 -5.62 -5.81 15.40
N MET A 132 -5.08 -6.43 14.35
CA MET A 132 -4.62 -5.68 13.17
C MET A 132 -5.79 -5.00 12.47
N ILE A 133 -6.92 -5.70 12.30
CA ILE A 133 -8.16 -5.14 11.71
C ILE A 133 -8.69 -3.96 12.54
N GLU A 134 -8.72 -4.08 13.87
CA GLU A 134 -9.13 -2.99 14.77
C GLU A 134 -8.24 -1.74 14.60
N VAL A 135 -6.92 -1.93 14.51
CA VAL A 135 -5.98 -0.82 14.31
C VAL A 135 -6.12 -0.21 12.92
N GLN A 136 -6.31 -1.00 11.88
CA GLN A 136 -6.61 -0.51 10.54
C GLN A 136 -7.87 0.35 10.53
N ARG A 137 -8.94 -0.11 11.21
CA ARG A 137 -10.18 0.67 11.36
C ARG A 137 -9.98 1.96 12.15
N THR A 138 -9.07 1.95 13.13
CA THR A 138 -8.68 3.15 13.89
C THR A 138 -7.95 4.16 13.01
N LEU A 139 -7.02 3.70 12.16
CA LEU A 139 -6.35 4.55 11.17
C LEU A 139 -7.35 5.19 10.22
N GLU A 140 -8.24 4.37 9.64
CA GLU A 140 -9.26 4.81 8.69
C GLU A 140 -10.17 5.88 9.31
N THR A 141 -10.67 5.60 10.52
CA THR A 141 -11.51 6.53 11.28
C THR A 141 -10.77 7.84 11.57
N THR A 142 -9.47 7.77 11.89
CA THR A 142 -8.65 8.96 12.15
C THR A 142 -8.50 9.81 10.88
N VAL A 143 -8.25 9.19 9.72
CA VAL A 143 -8.21 9.90 8.43
C VAL A 143 -9.53 10.60 8.15
N TYR A 144 -10.66 9.91 8.30
CA TYR A 144 -11.98 10.50 8.09
C TYR A 144 -12.29 11.63 9.07
N THR A 145 -11.90 11.48 10.34
CA THR A 145 -12.08 12.51 11.37
C THR A 145 -11.27 13.76 11.04
N LEU A 146 -10.08 13.61 10.48
CA LEU A 146 -9.21 14.70 10.04
C LEU A 146 -9.50 15.16 8.59
N GLY A 147 -10.61 14.70 8.00
CA GLY A 147 -10.92 14.83 6.57
C GLY A 147 -10.65 16.20 5.94
N PRO A 148 -11.14 17.32 6.51
CA PRO A 148 -10.88 18.65 5.95
C PRO A 148 -9.39 18.99 5.88
N MET A 149 -8.62 18.65 6.91
CA MET A 149 -7.17 18.90 6.96
C MET A 149 -6.41 17.99 6.01
N VAL A 150 -6.84 16.72 5.90
CA VAL A 150 -6.29 15.76 4.94
C VAL A 150 -6.51 16.23 3.50
N ALA A 151 -7.71 16.69 3.15
CA ALA A 151 -8.03 17.19 1.81
C ALA A 151 -7.18 18.43 1.44
N GLN A 152 -6.98 19.35 2.39
CA GLN A 152 -6.10 20.49 2.17
C GLN A 152 -4.64 20.08 1.99
N ALA A 153 -4.14 19.18 2.83
CA ALA A 153 -2.78 18.66 2.73
C ALA A 153 -2.56 17.87 1.43
N GLN A 154 -3.57 17.11 0.96
CA GLN A 154 -3.57 16.43 -0.33
C GLN A 154 -3.40 17.44 -1.48
N SER A 155 -4.21 18.51 -1.51
CA SER A 155 -4.12 19.54 -2.55
C SER A 155 -2.74 20.20 -2.58
N ARG A 156 -2.17 20.56 -1.41
CA ARG A 156 -0.82 21.15 -1.31
C ARG A 156 0.25 20.14 -1.73
N GLY A 157 0.10 18.89 -1.34
CA GLY A 157 0.99 17.79 -1.70
C GLY A 157 1.06 17.57 -3.22
N LEU A 158 -0.09 17.58 -3.90
CA LEU A 158 -0.16 17.50 -5.36
C LEU A 158 0.56 18.67 -6.03
N GLN A 159 0.35 19.90 -5.57
CA GLN A 159 1.05 21.06 -6.10
C GLN A 159 2.57 20.96 -5.92
N TYR A 160 3.03 20.54 -4.73
CA TYR A 160 4.44 20.34 -4.45
C TYR A 160 5.07 19.25 -5.33
N LEU A 161 4.38 18.12 -5.49
CA LEU A 161 4.86 17.04 -6.34
C LEU A 161 4.87 17.44 -7.83
N SER A 162 3.84 18.14 -8.32
CA SER A 162 3.81 18.72 -9.66
C SER A 162 5.02 19.62 -9.89
N TYR A 163 5.34 20.51 -8.95
CA TYR A 163 6.50 21.39 -9.04
C TYR A 163 7.82 20.61 -9.15
N GLU A 164 8.03 19.61 -8.30
CA GLU A 164 9.22 18.76 -8.34
C GLU A 164 9.35 18.01 -9.67
N ILE A 165 8.24 17.50 -10.22
CA ILE A 165 8.20 16.84 -11.52
C ILE A 165 8.54 17.83 -12.63
N LEU A 166 7.94 19.03 -12.62
CA LEU A 166 8.16 20.07 -13.61
C LEU A 166 9.62 20.51 -13.68
N ILE A 167 10.33 20.58 -12.55
CA ILE A 167 11.78 20.86 -12.53
C ILE A 167 12.55 19.80 -13.32
N ILE A 168 12.26 18.52 -13.10
CA ILE A 168 12.93 17.41 -13.80
C ILE A 168 12.65 17.48 -15.30
N LEU A 169 11.38 17.72 -15.68
CA LEU A 169 10.98 17.85 -17.08
C LEU A 169 11.60 19.08 -17.76
N GLU A 170 11.72 20.18 -17.04
CA GLU A 170 12.35 21.40 -17.56
C GLU A 170 13.84 21.20 -17.83
N ASN A 171 14.54 20.45 -16.99
CA ASN A 171 15.94 20.08 -17.22
C ASN A 171 16.09 19.18 -18.46
N ALA A 172 15.23 18.18 -18.60
CA ALA A 172 15.19 17.32 -19.79
C ALA A 172 14.90 18.12 -21.06
N ARG A 173 13.94 19.05 -21.00
CA ARG A 173 13.60 19.96 -22.10
C ARG A 173 14.79 20.81 -22.52
N LYS A 174 15.52 21.41 -21.56
CA LYS A 174 16.74 22.18 -21.83
C LYS A 174 17.84 21.32 -22.45
N GLY A 175 18.05 20.11 -21.92
CA GLY A 175 19.04 19.16 -22.45
C GLY A 175 18.73 18.74 -23.89
N LEU A 176 17.45 18.58 -24.24
CA LEU A 176 17.01 18.35 -25.61
C LEU A 176 17.30 19.58 -26.49
N VAL A 177 17.04 20.81 -26.04
CA VAL A 177 17.30 22.00 -26.89
C VAL A 177 18.80 22.24 -27.09
N GLN A 178 19.62 22.12 -26.05
CA GLN A 178 21.03 22.54 -26.05
C GLN A 178 22.01 21.55 -26.71
N LYS A 179 21.66 20.26 -26.85
CA LYS A 179 22.50 19.28 -27.56
C LYS A 179 22.53 19.61 -29.07
N ASP A 180 23.51 20.40 -29.50
CA ASP A 180 23.68 20.96 -30.84
C ASP A 180 24.09 19.88 -31.88
N GLN A 181 23.13 19.04 -32.30
CA GLN A 181 23.37 17.89 -33.19
C GLN A 181 22.55 17.92 -34.48
N GLY A 182 22.13 19.11 -34.92
CA GLY A 182 21.26 19.25 -36.10
C GLY A 182 19.83 18.76 -35.86
N TYR A 183 19.01 18.87 -36.91
CA TYR A 183 17.60 18.47 -36.88
C TYR A 183 17.46 16.94 -36.86
N ARG A 184 16.71 16.41 -35.88
CA ARG A 184 16.25 15.01 -35.84
C ARG A 184 14.78 14.98 -35.47
N ARG A 185 13.98 14.22 -36.20
CA ARG A 185 12.52 14.15 -36.01
C ARG A 185 12.18 13.58 -34.63
N GLU A 186 12.86 12.53 -34.22
CA GLU A 186 12.68 11.85 -32.93
C GLU A 186 12.94 12.81 -31.76
N LYS A 187 13.92 13.71 -31.92
CA LYS A 187 14.26 14.73 -30.93
C LYS A 187 13.16 15.80 -30.83
N LEU A 188 12.56 16.19 -31.96
CA LEU A 188 11.43 17.12 -31.99
C LEU A 188 10.17 16.49 -31.35
N ASP A 189 9.92 15.21 -31.63
CA ASP A 189 8.82 14.45 -31.04
C ASP A 189 9.02 14.31 -29.51
N ALA A 190 10.22 13.96 -29.06
CA ALA A 190 10.58 13.90 -27.64
C ALA A 190 10.40 15.27 -26.93
N LEU A 191 10.80 16.37 -27.58
CA LEU A 191 10.60 17.71 -27.06
C LEU A 191 9.10 18.04 -26.92
N SER A 192 8.31 17.71 -27.94
CA SER A 192 6.86 17.94 -27.97
C SER A 192 6.14 17.15 -26.88
N LEU A 193 6.49 15.87 -26.70
CA LEU A 193 5.96 15.01 -25.65
C LEU A 193 6.36 15.48 -24.25
N THR A 194 7.58 16.00 -24.08
CA THR A 194 8.03 16.59 -22.80
C THR A 194 7.19 17.82 -22.47
N CYS A 195 7.00 18.73 -23.43
CA CYS A 195 6.15 19.92 -23.26
C CYS A 195 4.68 19.56 -22.98
N LEU A 196 4.14 18.53 -23.65
CA LEU A 196 2.81 18.01 -23.37
C LEU A 196 2.72 17.51 -21.92
N SER A 197 3.71 16.73 -21.48
CA SER A 197 3.76 16.17 -20.13
C SER A 197 3.76 17.28 -19.06
N MET A 198 4.54 18.34 -19.29
CA MET A 198 4.54 19.52 -18.41
C MET A 198 3.16 20.21 -18.34
N LYS A 199 2.49 20.40 -19.48
CA LYS A 199 1.14 21.00 -19.51
C LYS A 199 0.11 20.16 -18.76
N LEU A 200 0.19 18.83 -18.87
CA LEU A 200 -0.74 17.91 -18.21
C LEU A 200 -0.52 17.87 -16.69
N ILE A 201 0.74 17.83 -16.23
CA ILE A 201 1.11 17.85 -14.80
C ILE A 201 0.75 19.18 -14.12
N ASN A 202 0.75 20.29 -14.86
CA ASN A 202 0.39 21.61 -14.35
C ASN A 202 -1.14 21.84 -14.24
N GLY A 203 -1.95 20.82 -14.48
CA GLY A 203 -3.42 20.89 -14.32
C GLY A 203 -3.95 19.91 -13.28
N PRO A 204 -5.28 19.67 -13.26
CA PRO A 204 -5.88 18.69 -12.35
C PRO A 204 -5.25 17.30 -12.53
N GLY A 205 -4.98 16.62 -11.41
CA GLY A 205 -4.40 15.28 -11.38
C GLY A 205 -5.38 14.16 -11.72
N SER A 206 -6.17 14.29 -12.80
CA SER A 206 -7.10 13.24 -13.26
C SER A 206 -6.37 12.01 -13.80
N ALA A 207 -6.97 10.82 -13.65
CA ALA A 207 -6.40 9.55 -14.11
C ALA A 207 -5.92 9.58 -15.58
N ASP A 208 -6.72 10.09 -16.51
CA ASP A 208 -6.37 10.16 -17.94
C ASP A 208 -5.10 10.98 -18.19
N ARG A 209 -4.99 12.15 -17.54
CA ARG A 209 -3.80 13.02 -17.68
C ARG A 209 -2.56 12.33 -17.15
N ARG A 210 -2.65 11.65 -16.00
CA ARG A 210 -1.53 10.92 -15.40
C ARG A 210 -1.10 9.77 -16.29
N LEU A 211 -2.04 9.03 -16.88
CA LEU A 211 -1.77 7.98 -17.86
C LEU A 211 -1.07 8.52 -19.11
N ILE A 212 -1.60 9.59 -19.72
CA ILE A 212 -1.00 10.21 -20.90
C ILE A 212 0.42 10.69 -20.61
N VAL A 213 0.67 11.27 -19.42
CA VAL A 213 2.03 11.66 -18.99
C VAL A 213 2.95 10.44 -18.94
N ARG A 214 2.52 9.32 -18.33
CA ARG A 214 3.32 8.08 -18.25
C ARG A 214 3.66 7.54 -19.64
N CYS A 215 2.68 7.50 -20.54
CA CYS A 215 2.88 7.08 -21.93
C CYS A 215 3.85 8.01 -22.67
N ALA A 216 3.63 9.32 -22.60
CA ALA A 216 4.47 10.32 -23.24
C ALA A 216 5.93 10.22 -22.77
N LEU A 217 6.16 10.12 -21.45
CA LEU A 217 7.51 10.00 -20.89
C LEU A 217 8.19 8.67 -21.23
N SER A 218 7.42 7.58 -21.35
CA SER A 218 7.94 6.31 -21.86
C SER A 218 8.42 6.44 -23.30
N CYS A 219 7.67 7.14 -24.15
CA CYS A 219 8.09 7.43 -25.53
C CYS A 219 9.31 8.36 -25.58
N VAL A 220 9.36 9.43 -24.76
CA VAL A 220 10.52 10.33 -24.67
C VAL A 220 11.80 9.54 -24.39
N ARG A 221 11.76 8.60 -23.45
CA ARG A 221 12.91 7.75 -23.10
C ARG A 221 13.39 6.87 -24.28
N GLN A 222 12.48 6.44 -25.16
CA GLN A 222 12.83 5.61 -26.32
C GLN A 222 13.34 6.46 -27.49
N LEU A 223 12.80 7.67 -27.65
CA LEU A 223 13.10 8.56 -28.78
C LEU A 223 14.39 9.36 -28.58
N ALA A 224 14.74 9.66 -27.33
CA ALA A 224 15.91 10.47 -27.02
C ALA A 224 16.53 10.15 -25.65
N ASP A 225 17.83 10.36 -25.56
CA ASP A 225 18.58 10.40 -24.30
C ASP A 225 18.33 11.75 -23.58
N ALA A 226 17.09 11.91 -23.11
CA ALA A 226 16.57 13.12 -22.46
C ALA A 226 16.79 13.13 -20.94
N PHE A 227 16.97 11.96 -20.33
CA PHE A 227 17.08 11.78 -18.88
C PHE A 227 18.28 10.90 -18.55
N LYS A 228 19.02 11.25 -17.50
CA LYS A 228 19.99 10.32 -16.90
C LYS A 228 19.27 9.24 -16.09
N ASP A 229 19.90 8.09 -15.87
CA ASP A 229 19.30 6.98 -15.12
C ASP A 229 18.81 7.38 -13.71
N ASP A 230 19.59 8.17 -12.98
CA ASP A 230 19.19 8.68 -11.65
C ASP A 230 17.97 9.61 -11.71
N GLU A 231 17.86 10.42 -12.77
CA GLU A 231 16.70 11.30 -13.01
C GLU A 231 15.45 10.49 -13.35
N VAL A 232 15.60 9.39 -14.10
CA VAL A 232 14.50 8.46 -14.40
C VAL A 232 13.97 7.82 -13.11
N ILE A 233 14.86 7.37 -12.22
CA ILE A 233 14.47 6.78 -10.92
C ILE A 233 13.73 7.83 -10.08
N LYS A 234 14.29 9.04 -9.98
CA LYS A 234 13.67 10.14 -9.22
C LYS A 234 12.31 10.54 -9.79
N LEU A 235 12.21 10.70 -11.12
CA LEU A 235 10.97 11.06 -11.80
C LEU A 235 9.89 10.00 -11.58
N LYS A 236 10.25 8.72 -11.73
CA LYS A 236 9.34 7.61 -11.45
C LYS A 236 8.82 7.66 -10.02
N GLN A 237 9.71 7.83 -9.03
CA GLN A 237 9.31 7.92 -7.63
C GLN A 237 8.36 9.10 -7.38
N LYS A 238 8.61 10.26 -7.99
CA LYS A 238 7.73 11.43 -7.85
C LYS A 238 6.37 11.23 -8.51
N LEU A 239 6.32 10.57 -9.66
CA LEU A 239 5.06 10.22 -10.31
C LEU A 239 4.28 9.18 -9.51
N ASP A 240 4.96 8.18 -8.93
CA ASP A 240 4.34 7.17 -8.06
C ASP A 240 3.77 7.83 -6.78
N ASP A 241 4.52 8.75 -6.17
CA ASP A 241 4.03 9.56 -5.04
C ASP A 241 2.82 10.40 -5.45
N TYR A 242 2.85 11.02 -6.63
CA TYR A 242 1.76 11.84 -7.15
C TYR A 242 0.48 11.02 -7.34
N ASP A 243 0.59 9.83 -7.92
CA ASP A 243 -0.56 8.92 -8.12
C ASP A 243 -1.18 8.49 -6.79
N ILE A 244 -0.35 8.13 -5.78
CA ILE A 244 -0.84 7.75 -4.44
C ILE A 244 -1.65 8.87 -3.80
N ILE A 245 -1.15 10.12 -3.89
CA ILE A 245 -1.83 11.28 -3.30
C ILE A 245 -3.05 11.67 -4.13
N ALA A 246 -3.02 11.55 -5.45
CA ALA A 246 -4.15 11.90 -6.31
C ALA A 246 -5.34 10.95 -6.08
N ASP A 247 -5.08 9.66 -5.92
CA ASP A 247 -6.10 8.62 -5.70
C ASP A 247 -6.29 8.27 -4.23
N LEU A 248 -5.92 9.16 -3.31
CA LEU A 248 -5.89 8.92 -1.86
C LEU A 248 -7.14 8.21 -1.32
N HIS A 249 -8.33 8.69 -1.68
CA HIS A 249 -9.58 8.11 -1.22
C HIS A 249 -9.78 6.67 -1.73
N ALA A 250 -9.49 6.42 -3.01
CA ALA A 250 -9.60 5.08 -3.59
C ALA A 250 -8.58 4.12 -2.95
N ASN A 251 -7.35 4.58 -2.75
CA ASN A 251 -6.29 3.81 -2.11
C ASN A 251 -6.64 3.45 -0.66
N ILE A 252 -7.24 4.36 0.10
CA ILE A 252 -7.71 4.07 1.47
C ILE A 252 -8.87 3.08 1.44
N ALA A 253 -9.84 3.27 0.55
CA ALA A 253 -11.00 2.37 0.44
C ALA A 253 -10.58 0.94 0.08
N GLU A 254 -9.65 0.78 -0.87
CA GLU A 254 -9.09 -0.52 -1.23
C GLU A 254 -8.25 -1.12 -0.09
N ALA A 255 -7.40 -0.30 0.54
CA ALA A 255 -6.58 -0.76 1.66
C ALA A 255 -7.42 -1.13 2.89
N CYS A 256 -8.64 -0.61 3.05
CA CYS A 256 -9.54 -0.87 4.18
C CYS A 256 -10.75 -1.74 3.79
N ASP A 257 -10.58 -2.66 2.85
CA ASP A 257 -11.61 -3.68 2.59
C ASP A 257 -11.66 -4.72 3.75
N TYR A 258 -12.79 -4.75 4.46
CA TYR A 258 -13.04 -5.68 5.56
C TYR A 258 -13.81 -6.94 5.15
N SER A 259 -13.99 -7.18 3.85
CA SER A 259 -14.68 -8.37 3.30
C SER A 259 -14.12 -9.70 3.82
N VAL A 260 -12.85 -9.73 4.24
CA VAL A 260 -12.21 -10.90 4.89
C VAL A 260 -13.03 -11.44 6.07
N LEU A 261 -13.71 -10.56 6.82
CA LEU A 261 -14.58 -10.94 7.94
C LEU A 261 -15.84 -11.68 7.49
N LEU A 262 -16.34 -11.38 6.28
CA LEU A 262 -17.48 -12.06 5.67
C LEU A 262 -17.08 -13.41 5.07
N HIS A 263 -15.86 -13.50 4.52
CA HIS A 263 -15.35 -14.74 3.94
C HIS A 263 -14.91 -15.76 5.00
N HIS A 264 -14.42 -15.29 6.15
CA HIS A 264 -13.91 -16.14 7.25
C HIS A 264 -14.74 -15.96 8.52
N GLN A 265 -16.05 -16.20 8.43
CA GLN A 265 -17.04 -15.88 9.47
C GLN A 265 -16.77 -16.51 10.85
N SER A 266 -16.03 -17.62 10.90
CA SER A 266 -15.65 -18.29 12.16
C SER A 266 -14.71 -17.46 13.03
N MET A 267 -14.03 -16.46 12.46
CA MET A 267 -13.13 -15.58 13.21
C MET A 267 -13.87 -14.67 14.20
N ILE A 268 -15.03 -14.12 13.82
CA ILE A 268 -15.76 -13.17 14.66
C ILE A 268 -16.23 -13.82 15.97
N PRO A 269 -16.95 -14.96 15.97
CA PRO A 269 -17.34 -15.62 17.21
C PRO A 269 -16.14 -16.03 18.05
N ALA A 270 -15.08 -16.55 17.43
CA ALA A 270 -13.86 -16.95 18.12
C ALA A 270 -13.19 -15.76 18.82
N TYR A 271 -13.16 -14.60 18.17
CA TYR A 271 -12.61 -13.37 18.75
C TYR A 271 -13.50 -12.80 19.86
N LEU A 272 -14.81 -12.70 19.64
CA LEU A 272 -15.76 -12.17 20.62
C LEU A 272 -15.78 -13.02 21.89
N MET A 273 -15.71 -14.35 21.79
CA MET A 273 -15.57 -15.23 22.96
C MET A 273 -14.31 -14.93 23.78
N LEU A 274 -13.20 -14.56 23.12
CA LEU A 274 -11.96 -14.20 23.82
C LEU A 274 -12.08 -12.86 24.53
N VAL A 275 -12.68 -11.85 23.88
CA VAL A 275 -12.86 -10.51 24.47
C VAL A 275 -13.87 -10.54 25.61
N THR A 276 -15.03 -11.16 25.39
CA THR A 276 -16.10 -11.29 26.40
C THR A 276 -15.72 -12.24 27.53
N GLY A 277 -15.02 -13.33 27.24
CA GLY A 277 -14.48 -14.23 28.28
C GLY A 277 -13.46 -13.54 29.19
N LYS A 278 -12.60 -12.68 28.62
CA LYS A 278 -11.69 -11.81 29.39
C LYS A 278 -12.45 -10.75 30.18
N PHE A 279 -13.52 -10.18 29.61
CA PHE A 279 -14.37 -9.22 30.30
C PHE A 279 -15.06 -9.87 31.51
N LEU A 280 -15.74 -11.01 31.32
CA LEU A 280 -16.37 -11.78 32.40
C LEU A 280 -15.37 -12.27 33.45
N ALA A 281 -14.15 -12.64 33.07
CA ALA A 281 -13.08 -12.97 34.02
C ALA A 281 -12.57 -11.74 34.80
N ARG A 282 -12.51 -10.55 34.17
CA ARG A 282 -12.16 -9.28 34.83
C ARG A 282 -13.29 -8.76 35.73
N THR A 283 -14.55 -9.00 35.39
CA THR A 283 -15.72 -8.61 36.21
C THR A 283 -16.06 -9.64 37.30
N ARG A 284 -15.39 -10.80 37.33
CA ARG A 284 -15.52 -11.83 38.40
C ARG A 284 -14.71 -11.52 39.66
N ILE A 285 -14.47 -10.24 39.95
CA ILE A 285 -14.11 -9.75 41.28
C ILE A 285 -15.29 -8.85 41.70
N ASN A 286 -16.02 -9.27 42.74
CA ASN A 286 -17.24 -8.66 43.32
C ASN A 286 -18.59 -9.27 42.92
N PHE A 287 -18.73 -10.60 42.98
CA PHE A 287 -19.96 -11.16 43.53
C PHE A 287 -19.66 -11.77 44.89
N ILE A 288 -19.98 -10.95 45.89
CA ILE A 288 -19.99 -11.22 47.32
C ILE A 288 -20.67 -12.55 47.61
N LYS A 289 -20.05 -13.35 48.49
CA LYS A 289 -20.74 -14.37 49.29
C LYS A 289 -21.91 -13.71 50.01
N ILE A 290 -23.13 -13.93 49.55
CA ILE A 290 -24.31 -13.84 50.42
C ILE A 290 -24.82 -15.26 50.58
N LYS A 291 -24.33 -15.93 51.64
CA LYS A 291 -25.09 -17.02 52.26
C LYS A 291 -26.27 -16.35 52.98
N ARG A 292 -27.49 -16.63 52.54
CA ARG A 292 -28.66 -16.58 53.40
C ARG A 292 -29.17 -18.01 53.54
N THR A 293 -29.52 -18.31 54.80
CA THR A 293 -29.91 -19.58 55.45
C THR A 293 -28.78 -20.55 55.70
#